data_AF-A0A0X3YAE6-F1
#
_entry.id   AF-A0A0X3YAE6-F1
#
_cell.length_a   1.000
_cell.length_b   1.000
_cell.length_c   1.000
_cell.angle_alpha   90.00
_cell.angle_beta   90.00
_cell.angle_gamma   90.00
#
_symmetry.space_group_name_H-M   'P 1'
#
loop_
_entity.id
_entity.type
_entity.pdbx_description
1 polymer ?
#
loop_
_entity_poly.entity_id
_entity_poly.type
_entity_poly.pdbx_seq_one_letter_code
_entity_poly.pdbx_strand_id
1 'polypeptide(L)'
;MIKFYELTPITVFDGDVAQQKAPMTFSVKGQPVRLAISDLISLNKLAHIGCNLPFNADDLSLALSLPVTNLGAVKIHKGSKQGLKLYFSIIDDLLYVFSFGEYQPGRFLCIFECAVHL
;
A
#
# COMPACT_ATOMS: atom_id res chain seq x y z
N MET A 1 9.20 4.71 16.15
CA MET A 1 9.96 4.83 14.89
C MET A 1 9.71 3.57 14.08
N ILE A 2 9.21 3.72 12.85
CA ILE A 2 8.88 2.57 11.98
C ILE A 2 10.17 1.91 11.51
N LYS A 3 10.24 0.58 11.60
CA LYS A 3 11.38 -0.22 11.12
C LYS A 3 11.01 -0.83 9.77
N PHE A 4 11.55 -0.26 8.70
CA PHE A 4 11.37 -0.80 7.36
C PHE A 4 12.16 -2.10 7.19
N TYR A 5 11.46 -3.14 6.77
CA TYR A 5 12.07 -4.34 6.26
C TYR A 5 12.61 -4.08 4.85
N GLU A 6 11.84 -3.42 3.98
CA GLU A 6 12.21 -3.03 2.62
C GLU A 6 11.62 -1.65 2.31
N LEU A 7 12.38 -0.81 1.61
CA LEU A 7 11.97 0.54 1.20
C LEU A 7 12.50 0.84 -0.20
N THR A 8 12.15 -0.03 -1.14
CA THR A 8 12.52 0.11 -2.55
C THR A 8 11.24 0.09 -3.38
N PRO A 9 10.67 1.27 -3.69
CA PRO A 9 9.40 1.32 -4.41
C PRO A 9 9.52 0.69 -5.80
N ILE A 10 8.57 -0.18 -6.15
CA ILE A 10 8.52 -0.84 -7.45
C ILE A 10 7.09 -0.90 -7.98
N THR A 11 6.92 -0.68 -9.29
CA THR A 11 5.64 -0.91 -9.94
C THR A 11 5.38 -2.41 -9.99
N VAL A 12 4.32 -2.87 -9.34
CA VAL A 12 3.93 -4.29 -9.26
C VAL A 12 2.72 -4.63 -10.11
N PHE A 13 2.00 -3.61 -10.59
CA PHE A 13 0.90 -3.74 -11.53
C PHE A 13 0.72 -2.45 -12.33
N ASP A 14 0.53 -2.57 -13.64
CA ASP A 14 0.10 -1.49 -14.52
C ASP A 14 -0.80 -2.12 -15.61
N GLY A 15 -2.09 -1.81 -15.56
CA GLY A 15 -3.07 -2.48 -16.40
C GLY A 15 -4.47 -1.91 -16.30
N ASP A 16 -5.39 -2.49 -17.05
CA ASP A 16 -6.80 -2.10 -17.06
C ASP A 16 -7.63 -2.82 -15.97
N VAL A 17 -8.93 -2.50 -15.91
CA VAL A 17 -9.88 -3.14 -14.99
C VAL A 17 -9.98 -4.65 -15.18
N ALA A 18 -9.92 -5.15 -16.42
CA ALA A 18 -10.04 -6.57 -16.71
C ALA A 18 -8.84 -7.35 -16.14
N GLN A 19 -7.67 -6.72 -16.09
CA GLN A 19 -6.43 -7.29 -15.58
C GLN A 19 -6.31 -7.24 -14.05
N GLN A 20 -7.15 -6.50 -13.32
CA GLN A 20 -7.05 -6.39 -11.85
C GLN A 20 -7.23 -7.70 -11.09
N LYS A 21 -7.81 -8.73 -11.74
CA LYS A 21 -7.95 -10.07 -11.16
C LYS A 21 -6.66 -10.89 -11.19
N ALA A 22 -5.67 -10.47 -11.98
CA ALA A 22 -4.39 -11.13 -12.03
C ALA A 22 -3.60 -10.87 -10.74
N PRO A 23 -2.92 -11.88 -10.18
CA PRO A 23 -2.07 -11.68 -9.03
C PRO A 23 -0.81 -10.89 -9.41
N MET A 24 -0.50 -9.89 -8.60
CA MET A 24 0.76 -9.16 -8.63
C MET A 24 1.86 -10.09 -8.10
N THR A 25 2.96 -10.20 -8.84
CA THR A 25 4.13 -10.98 -8.41
C THR A 25 5.34 -10.06 -8.41
N PHE A 26 6.02 -9.96 -7.28
CA PHE A 26 7.17 -9.09 -7.09
C PHE A 26 8.15 -9.72 -6.10
N SER A 27 9.31 -9.09 -5.88
CA SER A 27 10.31 -9.58 -4.95
C SER A 27 10.62 -8.57 -3.86
N VAL A 28 10.72 -9.05 -2.63
CA VAL A 28 11.15 -8.28 -1.46
C VAL A 28 12.37 -9.00 -0.88
N LYS A 29 13.54 -8.36 -0.86
CA LYS A 29 14.82 -8.99 -0.49
C LYS A 29 15.10 -10.34 -1.17
N GLY A 30 14.75 -10.48 -2.45
CA GLY A 30 14.97 -11.71 -3.21
C GLY A 30 13.94 -12.83 -2.95
N GLN A 31 13.01 -12.64 -2.00
CA GLN A 31 11.89 -13.56 -1.79
C GLN A 31 10.72 -13.19 -2.70
N PRO A 32 10.09 -14.16 -3.39
CA PRO A 32 8.92 -13.91 -4.21
C PRO A 32 7.69 -13.67 -3.32
N VAL A 33 6.95 -12.60 -3.62
CA VAL A 33 5.67 -12.26 -2.99
C VAL A 33 4.59 -12.26 -4.06
N ARG A 34 3.46 -12.88 -3.75
CA ARG A 34 2.30 -12.97 -4.65
C ARG A 34 1.04 -12.52 -3.91
N LEU A 35 0.34 -11.54 -4.48
CA LEU A 35 -0.86 -10.93 -3.90
C LEU A 35 -1.87 -10.60 -4.99
N ALA A 36 -3.17 -10.74 -4.74
CA ALA A 36 -4.17 -10.15 -5.60
C ALA A 36 -4.47 -8.71 -5.18
N ILE A 37 -4.86 -7.86 -6.13
CA ILE A 37 -5.30 -6.48 -5.83
C ILE A 37 -6.53 -6.49 -4.90
N SER A 38 -7.37 -7.52 -5.00
CA SER A 38 -8.52 -7.73 -4.11
C SER A 38 -8.15 -7.90 -2.63
N ASP A 39 -6.90 -8.27 -2.34
CA ASP A 39 -6.41 -8.50 -0.99
C ASP A 39 -5.91 -7.21 -0.33
N LEU A 40 -5.90 -6.09 -1.07
CA LEU A 40 -5.46 -4.80 -0.58
C LEU A 40 -6.54 -4.13 0.29
N ILE A 41 -6.15 -3.79 1.51
CA ILE A 41 -6.99 -3.11 2.49
C ILE A 41 -6.59 -1.63 2.53
N SER A 42 -7.57 -0.72 2.51
CA SER A 42 -7.26 0.72 2.65
C SER A 42 -6.51 1.00 3.94
N LEU A 43 -5.45 1.83 3.87
CA LEU A 43 -4.62 2.17 5.03
C LEU A 43 -5.41 2.77 6.21
N ASN A 44 -6.54 3.42 5.94
CA ASN A 44 -7.45 3.91 6.99
C ASN A 44 -7.93 2.82 7.95
N LYS A 45 -7.98 1.56 7.50
CA LYS A 45 -8.41 0.43 8.33
C LYS A 45 -7.30 -0.13 9.20
N LEU A 46 -6.09 0.43 9.16
CA LEU A 46 -4.95 -0.03 9.96
C LEU A 46 -5.26 -0.04 11.47
N ALA A 47 -6.03 0.94 11.95
CA ALA A 47 -6.43 1.02 13.36
C ALA A 47 -7.44 -0.08 13.79
N HIS A 48 -8.04 -0.80 12.84
CA HIS A 48 -9.04 -1.84 13.10
C HIS A 48 -8.48 -3.25 12.93
N ILE A 49 -7.23 -3.39 12.54
CA ILE A 49 -6.57 -4.69 12.53
C ILE A 49 -6.29 -5.01 14.00
N GLY A 50 -6.68 -6.19 14.49
CA GLY A 50 -6.57 -6.59 15.90
C GLY A 50 -5.14 -6.75 16.44
N CYS A 51 -4.15 -6.13 15.82
CA CYS A 51 -2.75 -6.14 16.19
C CYS A 51 -2.41 -4.82 16.91
N ASN A 52 -1.70 -4.91 18.03
CA ASN A 52 -1.15 -3.73 18.71
C ASN A 52 0.08 -3.24 17.95
N LEU A 53 -0.14 -2.43 16.91
CA LEU A 53 0.94 -1.85 16.13
C LEU A 53 1.56 -0.65 16.84
N PRO A 54 2.90 -0.50 16.85
CA PRO A 54 3.57 0.65 17.44
C PRO A 54 3.48 1.93 16.58
N PHE A 55 2.69 1.90 15.50
CA PHE A 55 2.47 2.99 14.55
C PHE A 55 1.05 2.94 14.00
N ASN A 56 0.58 4.07 13.46
CA ASN A 56 -0.71 4.20 12.79
C ASN A 56 -0.54 4.56 11.29
N ALA A 57 -1.66 4.81 10.60
CA ALA A 57 -1.67 5.17 9.19
C ALA A 57 -0.99 6.53 8.89
N ASP A 58 -1.14 7.53 9.77
CA ASP A 58 -0.50 8.84 9.63
C ASP A 58 1.01 8.70 9.79
N ASP A 59 1.47 7.87 10.73
CA ASP A 59 2.90 7.59 10.94
C ASP A 59 3.53 6.96 9.68
N LEU A 60 2.83 6.02 9.03
CA LEU A 60 3.29 5.41 7.77
C LEU A 60 3.33 6.41 6.62
N SER A 61 2.30 7.23 6.45
CA SER A 61 2.30 8.29 5.43
C SER A 61 3.44 9.27 5.64
N LEU A 62 3.66 9.70 6.89
CA LEU A 62 4.75 10.60 7.24
C LEU A 62 6.11 9.96 6.97
N ALA A 63 6.32 8.71 7.36
CA ALA A 63 7.58 8.00 7.15
C ALA A 63 7.91 7.79 5.65
N LEU A 64 6.88 7.67 4.80
CA LEU A 64 6.99 7.61 3.35
C LEU A 64 7.04 8.99 2.68
N SER A 65 6.94 10.09 3.45
CA SER A 65 6.82 11.46 2.93
C SER A 65 5.67 11.65 1.95
N LEU A 66 4.55 10.94 2.17
CA LEU A 66 3.36 10.98 1.32
C LEU A 66 2.25 11.84 1.93
N PRO A 67 1.52 12.62 1.11
CA PRO A 67 0.55 13.57 1.63
C PRO A 67 -0.71 12.89 2.18
N VAL A 68 -1.34 13.54 3.14
CA VAL A 68 -2.66 13.18 3.66
C VAL A 68 -3.64 14.30 3.35
N THR A 69 -4.80 13.97 2.80
CA THR A 69 -5.88 14.93 2.55
C THR A 69 -7.03 14.67 3.50
N ASN A 70 -7.52 15.71 4.17
CA ASN A 70 -8.69 15.65 5.04
C ASN A 70 -9.93 16.14 4.27
N LEU A 71 -10.98 15.32 4.22
CA LEU A 71 -12.30 15.67 3.68
C LEU A 71 -13.32 15.49 4.80
N GLY A 72 -13.55 16.56 5.57
CA GLY A 72 -14.35 16.48 6.79
C GLY A 72 -13.75 15.49 7.78
N ALA A 73 -14.51 14.48 8.18
CA ALA A 73 -14.06 13.41 9.07
C ALA A 73 -13.24 12.30 8.38
N VAL A 74 -13.16 12.31 7.04
CA VAL A 74 -12.47 11.26 6.28
C VAL A 74 -11.05 11.69 5.95
N LYS A 75 -10.08 10.87 6.37
CA LYS A 75 -8.69 11.00 5.93
C LYS A 75 -8.44 10.19 4.66
N ILE A 76 -7.65 10.73 3.74
CA ILE A 76 -7.18 10.05 2.54
C ILE A 76 -5.66 10.11 2.55
N HIS A 77 -5.04 8.98 2.84
CA HIS A 77 -3.59 8.79 2.68
C HIS A 77 -3.29 8.60 1.20
N LYS A 78 -2.59 9.58 0.59
CA LYS A 78 -2.29 9.57 -0.84
C LYS A 78 -1.10 8.67 -1.12
N GLY A 79 -1.11 8.05 -2.29
CA GLY A 79 0.03 7.29 -2.79
C GLY A 79 1.10 8.19 -3.40
N SER A 80 2.19 7.57 -3.87
CA SER A 80 3.36 8.22 -4.49
C SER A 80 3.06 8.92 -5.82
N LYS A 81 1.94 8.59 -6.48
CA LYS A 81 1.48 9.27 -7.70
C LYS A 81 0.06 9.80 -7.55
N GLN A 82 -0.23 10.85 -8.33
CA GLN A 82 -1.57 11.41 -8.43
C GLN A 82 -2.60 10.33 -8.82
N GLY A 83 -3.76 10.35 -8.16
CA GLY A 83 -4.81 9.35 -8.33
C GLY A 83 -4.67 8.13 -7.41
N LEU A 84 -3.48 7.85 -6.89
CA LEU A 84 -3.24 6.71 -6.01
C LEU A 84 -3.53 7.04 -4.54
N LYS A 85 -3.90 6.02 -3.78
CA LYS A 85 -4.08 6.05 -2.33
C LYS A 85 -3.26 4.93 -1.69
N LEU A 86 -3.00 5.04 -0.39
CA LEU A 86 -2.30 3.98 0.34
C LEU A 86 -3.25 2.85 0.75
N TYR A 87 -2.77 1.65 0.48
CA TYR A 87 -3.34 0.37 0.87
C TYR A 87 -2.26 -0.46 1.55
N PHE A 88 -2.67 -1.52 2.23
CA PHE A 88 -1.76 -2.49 2.80
C PHE A 88 -2.29 -3.92 2.64
N SER A 89 -1.39 -4.88 2.79
CA SER A 89 -1.72 -6.28 3.05
C SER A 89 -0.77 -6.81 4.11
N ILE A 90 -1.22 -7.80 4.88
CA ILE A 90 -0.39 -8.49 5.87
C ILE A 90 -0.19 -9.91 5.39
N ILE A 91 1.07 -10.30 5.27
CA ILE A 91 1.47 -11.68 4.98
C ILE A 91 2.54 -12.03 5.98
N ASP A 92 2.34 -13.13 6.70
CA ASP A 92 3.16 -13.53 7.84
C ASP A 92 3.26 -12.36 8.86
N ASP A 93 4.49 -11.99 9.26
CA ASP A 93 4.76 -10.90 10.22
C ASP A 93 5.16 -9.58 9.55
N LEU A 94 4.82 -9.42 8.27
CA LEU A 94 5.14 -8.23 7.47
C LEU A 94 3.87 -7.55 6.99
N LEU A 95 3.86 -6.23 7.14
CA LEU A 95 2.88 -5.36 6.50
C LEU A 95 3.51 -4.73 5.26
N TYR A 96 2.89 -5.01 4.12
CA TYR A 96 3.26 -4.51 2.81
C TYR A 96 2.38 -3.30 2.49
N VAL A 97 2.99 -2.15 2.19
CA VAL A 97 2.29 -0.92 1.84
C VAL A 97 2.34 -0.70 0.34
N PHE A 98 1.21 -0.31 -0.23
CA PHE A 98 1.06 -0.08 -1.67
C PHE A 98 0.40 1.27 -1.94
N SER A 99 0.86 1.96 -2.98
CA SER A 99 0.09 3.00 -3.65
C SER A 99 -0.72 2.37 -4.77
N PHE A 100 -2.06 2.41 -4.66
CA PHE A 100 -2.95 1.82 -5.66
C PHE A 100 -4.10 2.78 -6.02
N GLY A 101 -4.52 2.72 -7.28
CA GLY A 101 -5.65 3.50 -7.79
C GLY A 101 -5.61 3.69 -9.31
N GLU A 102 -6.63 4.39 -9.80
CA GLU A 102 -6.72 4.84 -11.18
C GLU A 102 -5.86 6.09 -11.36
N TYR A 103 -4.86 6.02 -12.23
CA TYR A 103 -3.95 7.15 -12.50
C TYR A 103 -4.23 7.82 -13.85
N GLN A 104 -4.96 7.12 -14.73
CA GLN A 104 -5.51 7.60 -16.00
C GLN A 104 -6.87 6.93 -16.21
N PRO A 105 -7.82 7.53 -16.95
CA PRO A 105 -9.12 6.94 -17.22
C PRO A 105 -9.01 5.49 -17.73
N GLY A 106 -9.56 4.55 -16.95
CA GLY A 106 -9.56 3.11 -17.25
C GLY A 106 -8.26 2.36 -16.97
N ARG A 107 -7.21 3.03 -16.46
CA ARG A 107 -5.89 2.44 -16.23
C ARG A 107 -5.45 2.59 -14.77
N PHE A 108 -5.08 1.46 -14.19
CA PHE A 108 -4.77 1.30 -12.78
C PHE A 108 -3.29 0.98 -12.61
N LEU A 109 -2.73 1.51 -11.53
CA LEU A 109 -1.33 1.36 -11.19
C LEU A 109 -1.25 0.94 -9.74
N CYS A 110 -0.45 -0.09 -9.46
CA CYS A 110 -0.07 -0.49 -8.12
C CYS A 110 1.45 -0.40 -7.99
N ILE A 111 1.89 0.35 -7.00
CA ILE A 111 3.30 0.50 -6.64
C ILE A 111 3.45 -0.06 -5.23
N PHE A 112 4.31 -1.05 -5.06
CA PHE A 112 4.80 -1.42 -3.74
C PHE A 112 5.67 -0.27 -3.23
N GLU A 113 5.38 0.26 -2.04
CA GLU A 113 6.13 1.37 -1.44
C GLU A 113 7.16 0.84 -0.44
N CYS A 114 6.73 -0.04 0.47
CA CYS A 114 7.58 -0.58 1.52
C CYS A 114 7.01 -1.83 2.16
N ALA A 115 7.86 -2.54 2.90
CA ALA A 115 7.45 -3.57 3.86
C ALA A 115 7.96 -3.18 5.25
N VAL A 116 7.15 -3.40 6.28
CA VAL A 116 7.47 -3.10 7.68
C VAL A 116 7.17 -4.31 8.55
N HIS A 117 7.98 -4.51 9.59
CA HIS A 117 7.69 -5.52 10.61
C HIS A 117 6.51 -5.06 11.47
N LEU A 118 5.61 -6.00 11.77
CA LEU A 118 4.52 -5.82 12.72
C LEU A 118 5.02 -5.90 14.17
#